data_AF-A0A3E0ETB2-F1
#
_entry.id   AF-A0A3E0ETB2-F1
#
_cell.length_a   1.000
_cell.length_b   1.000
_cell.length_c   1.000
_cell.angle_alpha   90.00
_cell.angle_beta   90.00
_cell.angle_gamma   90.00
#
_symmetry.space_group_name_H-M   'P 1'
#
loop_
_entity.id
_entity.type
_entity.pdbx_description
1 polymer ?
#
loop_
_entity_poly.entity_id
_entity_poly.type
_entity_poly.pdbx_seq_one_letter_code
_entity_poly.pdbx_strand_id
1 'polypeptide(L)'
;MQYKKPILVLFTGSVETACGGASSASGPFYCPGDQKVYMDLAFFDELQTKFGASGGDFATAYVIAHEVGHHIQTLLGTSAKMRQAQQGKSEADANKLSVALELQADFYAGVWAKYNQENLDIGDIDEALSAAQAVGDDAIQKRMQGHVVPESFTHGTSEQRKYWFMKGYTTGDIRQGDTFSEVD
;
A
#
# COMPACT_ATOMS: atom_id res chain seq x y z
N MET A 1 -3.34 5.74 22.55
CA MET A 1 -2.19 5.98 21.67
C MET A 1 -2.30 7.39 21.12
N GLN A 2 -1.20 8.13 21.00
CA GLN A 2 -1.16 9.43 20.35
C GLN A 2 -0.61 9.26 18.94
N TYR A 3 -1.32 9.76 17.93
CA TYR A 3 -0.85 9.74 16.55
C TYR A 3 0.39 10.62 16.41
N LYS A 4 1.43 10.08 15.76
CA LYS A 4 2.61 10.82 15.34
C LYS A 4 2.54 10.97 13.84
N LYS A 5 2.70 12.18 13.32
CA LYS A 5 2.68 12.40 11.88
C LYS A 5 4.00 11.92 11.29
N PRO A 6 4.00 11.08 10.22
CA PRO A 6 5.23 10.69 9.55
C PRO A 6 5.81 11.87 8.77
N ILE A 7 7.13 11.85 8.55
CA ILE A 7 7.79 12.80 7.64
C ILE A 7 7.67 12.24 6.23
N LEU A 8 7.22 13.08 5.29
CA LEU A 8 7.23 12.77 3.86
C LEU A 8 8.56 13.22 3.26
N VAL A 9 9.27 12.31 2.61
CA VAL A 9 10.54 12.56 1.92
C VAL A 9 10.33 12.33 0.43
N LEU A 10 10.49 13.38 -0.36
CA LEU A 10 10.50 13.29 -1.82
C LEU A 10 11.94 13.04 -2.28
N PHE A 11 12.14 12.08 -3.17
CA PHE A 11 13.46 11.75 -3.70
C PHE A 11 13.42 11.39 -5.19
N THR A 12 14.59 11.28 -5.80
CA THR A 12 14.76 10.80 -7.19
C THR A 12 16.08 10.05 -7.28
N GLY A 13 16.10 8.93 -7.99
CA GLY A 13 17.27 8.09 -8.21
C GLY A 13 17.54 7.14 -7.05
N SER A 14 18.00 7.67 -5.91
CA SER A 14 18.37 6.85 -4.74
C SER A 14 18.24 7.61 -3.43
N VAL A 15 17.94 6.89 -2.34
CA VAL A 15 17.82 7.44 -0.99
C VAL A 15 18.34 6.44 0.05
N GLU A 16 19.08 6.94 1.04
CA GLU A 16 19.50 6.16 2.20
C GLU A 16 18.48 6.32 3.34
N THR A 17 18.04 5.20 3.91
CA THR A 17 17.01 5.17 4.95
C THR A 17 17.48 4.34 6.14
N ALA A 18 16.75 4.40 7.26
CA ALA A 18 17.02 3.49 8.39
C ALA A 18 16.71 2.01 8.07
N CYS A 19 16.06 1.73 6.94
CA CYS A 19 15.74 0.38 6.45
C CYS A 19 16.77 -0.11 5.40
N GLY A 20 17.78 0.69 5.08
CA GLY A 20 18.77 0.44 4.03
C GLY A 20 18.64 1.41 2.86
N GLY A 21 19.49 1.21 1.84
CA GLY A 21 19.43 1.98 0.60
C GLY A 21 18.26 1.54 -0.28
N ALA A 22 17.53 2.53 -0.81
CA ALA A 22 16.44 2.33 -1.77
C ALA A 22 16.72 3.12 -3.06
N SER A 23 16.13 2.67 -4.17
CA SER A 23 16.24 3.34 -5.46
C SER A 23 14.87 3.65 -6.04
N SER A 24 14.81 4.49 -7.06
CA SER A 24 13.56 4.76 -7.81
C SER A 24 12.87 3.50 -8.34
N ALA A 25 13.61 2.40 -8.55
CA ALA A 25 13.03 1.12 -8.97
C ALA A 25 12.15 0.47 -7.88
N SER A 26 12.24 0.90 -6.62
CA SER A 26 11.47 0.37 -5.50
C SER A 26 10.07 0.99 -5.39
N GLY A 27 9.78 2.08 -6.09
CA GLY A 27 8.53 2.83 -5.93
C GLY A 27 8.45 3.56 -4.58
N PRO A 28 7.27 4.12 -4.23
CA PRO A 28 7.00 4.68 -2.92
C PRO A 28 7.03 3.62 -1.81
N PHE A 29 7.44 4.01 -0.61
CA PHE A 29 7.50 3.08 0.52
C PHE A 29 7.55 3.80 1.87
N TYR A 30 7.14 3.09 2.92
CA TYR A 30 7.30 3.49 4.30
C TYR A 30 8.45 2.72 4.99
N CYS A 31 9.34 3.44 5.68
CA CYS A 31 10.39 2.82 6.48
C CYS A 31 10.05 2.84 7.99
N PRO A 32 9.81 1.68 8.64
CA PRO A 32 9.56 1.63 10.08
C PRO A 32 10.76 2.03 10.95
N GLY A 33 12.00 1.97 10.41
CA GLY A 33 13.22 2.29 11.14
C GLY A 33 13.38 3.78 11.48
N ASP A 34 12.90 4.66 10.59
CA ASP A 34 12.90 6.12 10.79
C ASP A 34 11.51 6.76 10.78
N GLN A 35 10.47 5.95 10.58
CA GLN A 35 9.06 6.35 10.56
C GLN A 35 8.75 7.41 9.49
N LYS A 36 9.38 7.28 8.31
CA LYS A 36 9.16 8.19 7.18
C LYS A 36 8.47 7.49 6.01
N VAL A 37 7.72 8.27 5.27
CA VAL A 37 7.17 7.90 3.96
C VAL A 37 8.08 8.50 2.89
N TYR A 38 8.55 7.66 1.98
CA TYR A 38 9.41 8.03 0.87
C TYR A 38 8.61 7.95 -0.42
N MET A 39 8.58 9.05 -1.18
CA MET A 39 7.93 9.09 -2.49
C MET A 39 8.96 9.41 -3.55
N ASP A 40 9.07 8.53 -4.55
CA ASP A 40 9.86 8.78 -5.73
C ASP A 40 9.09 9.68 -6.69
N LEU A 41 9.67 10.82 -7.05
CA LEU A 41 9.07 11.74 -8.01
C LEU A 41 8.95 11.12 -9.41
N ALA A 42 9.89 10.24 -9.80
CA ALA A 42 9.81 9.57 -11.09
C ALA A 42 8.62 8.60 -11.16
N PHE A 43 8.22 8.00 -10.03
CA PHE A 43 7.04 7.16 -9.95
C PHE A 43 5.74 7.95 -10.16
N PHE A 44 5.66 9.20 -9.68
CA PHE A 44 4.49 10.05 -9.96
C PHE A 44 4.38 10.41 -11.45
N ASP A 45 5.50 10.70 -12.09
CA ASP A 45 5.54 10.93 -13.54
C ASP A 45 5.09 9.67 -14.31
N GLU A 46 5.50 8.48 -13.86
CA GLU A 46 5.05 7.22 -14.44
C GLU A 46 3.57 6.92 -14.19
N LEU A 47 3.04 7.21 -12.99
CA LEU A 47 1.61 7.09 -12.70
C LEU A 47 0.77 7.97 -13.62
N GLN A 48 1.18 9.22 -13.84
CA GLN A 48 0.50 10.13 -14.75
C GLN A 48 0.58 9.69 -16.22
N THR A 49 1.69 9.08 -16.65
CA THR A 49 1.95 8.82 -18.08
C THR A 49 1.64 7.40 -18.55
N LYS A 50 1.94 6.36 -17.75
CA LYS A 50 1.89 4.95 -18.15
C LYS A 50 0.63 4.21 -17.71
N PHE A 51 0.02 4.62 -16.61
CA PHE A 51 -1.13 3.89 -16.04
C PHE A 51 -2.50 4.37 -16.53
N GLY A 52 -2.51 5.28 -17.51
CA GLY A 52 -3.62 5.39 -18.48
C GLY A 52 -4.98 5.75 -17.89
N ALA A 53 -5.03 6.47 -16.78
CA ALA A 53 -6.22 7.23 -16.44
C ALA A 53 -6.02 8.66 -16.91
N SER A 54 -7.07 9.43 -16.96
CA SER A 54 -7.01 10.89 -16.99
C SER A 54 -6.38 11.48 -15.72
N GLY A 55 -5.36 10.82 -15.14
CA GLY A 55 -4.28 11.33 -14.31
C GLY A 55 -4.66 12.36 -13.24
N GLY A 56 -5.73 12.13 -12.49
CA GLY A 56 -6.04 12.96 -11.35
C GLY A 56 -5.00 12.83 -10.24
N ASP A 57 -5.00 13.84 -9.39
CA ASP A 57 -4.24 13.93 -8.14
C ASP A 57 -4.59 12.80 -7.16
N PHE A 58 -5.74 12.14 -7.31
CA PHE A 58 -6.20 11.16 -6.34
C PHE A 58 -5.47 9.82 -6.39
N ALA A 59 -4.99 9.37 -7.56
CA ALA A 59 -4.11 8.19 -7.62
C ALA A 59 -2.84 8.38 -6.76
N THR A 60 -2.28 9.59 -6.75
CA THR A 60 -1.16 9.96 -5.88
C THR A 60 -1.58 9.99 -4.41
N ALA A 61 -2.76 10.56 -4.11
CA ALA A 61 -3.29 10.61 -2.75
C ALA A 61 -3.53 9.22 -2.16
N TYR A 62 -4.04 8.28 -2.97
CA TYR A 62 -4.19 6.87 -2.59
C TYR A 62 -2.86 6.24 -2.18
N VAL A 63 -1.80 6.38 -2.98
CA VAL A 63 -0.49 5.79 -2.64
C VAL A 63 0.08 6.42 -1.36
N ILE A 64 -0.04 7.74 -1.19
CA ILE A 64 0.39 8.38 0.07
C ILE A 64 -0.42 7.84 1.26
N ALA A 65 -1.74 7.70 1.12
CA ALA A 65 -2.60 7.17 2.17
C ALA A 65 -2.26 5.71 2.52
N HIS A 66 -1.89 4.91 1.52
CA HIS A 66 -1.40 3.54 1.68
C HIS A 66 -0.11 3.51 2.52
N GLU A 67 0.89 4.32 2.17
CA GLU A 67 2.14 4.39 2.95
C GLU A 67 1.94 4.93 4.38
N VAL A 68 1.01 5.87 4.56
CA VAL A 68 0.57 6.29 5.90
C VAL A 68 -0.14 5.15 6.64
N GLY A 69 -0.82 4.25 5.93
CA GLY A 69 -1.36 2.99 6.46
C GLY A 69 -0.27 2.15 7.13
N HIS A 70 0.88 1.96 6.49
CA HIS A 70 2.02 1.27 7.11
C HIS A 70 2.59 1.99 8.34
N HIS A 71 2.57 3.32 8.33
CA HIS A 71 2.91 4.09 9.51
C HIS A 71 1.93 3.81 10.67
N ILE A 72 0.62 3.80 10.40
CA ILE A 72 -0.41 3.48 11.39
C ILE A 72 -0.21 2.06 11.95
N GLN A 73 0.10 1.08 11.09
CA GLN A 73 0.43 -0.28 11.51
C GLN A 73 1.64 -0.33 12.45
N THR A 74 2.65 0.50 12.20
CA THR A 74 3.81 0.63 13.10
C THR A 74 3.39 1.19 14.46
N LEU A 75 2.58 2.25 14.49
CA LEU A 75 2.09 2.85 15.73
C LEU A 75 1.17 1.90 16.53
N LEU A 76 0.40 1.05 15.85
CA LEU A 76 -0.47 0.04 16.46
C LEU A 76 0.29 -1.23 16.89
N GLY A 77 1.55 -1.38 16.47
CA GLY A 77 2.36 -2.58 16.70
C GLY A 77 2.01 -3.77 15.79
N THR A 78 1.14 -3.58 14.80
CA THR A 78 0.75 -4.63 13.85
C THR A 78 1.94 -5.14 13.06
N SER A 79 2.79 -4.24 12.54
CA SER A 79 3.98 -4.65 11.76
C SER A 79 4.97 -5.47 12.60
N ALA A 80 5.09 -5.20 13.89
CA ALA A 80 5.94 -5.97 14.79
C ALA A 80 5.36 -7.38 15.06
N LYS A 81 4.05 -7.47 15.30
CA LYS A 81 3.36 -8.77 15.47
C LYS A 81 3.42 -9.62 14.21
N MET A 82 3.22 -9.02 13.04
CA MET A 82 3.34 -9.68 11.74
C MET A 82 4.76 -10.28 11.58
N ARG A 83 5.81 -9.46 11.77
CA ARG A 83 7.20 -9.93 11.69
C ARG A 83 7.51 -11.06 12.67
N GLN A 84 6.95 -11.01 13.88
CA GLN A 84 7.09 -12.09 14.85
C GLN A 84 6.40 -13.37 14.36
N ALA A 85 5.20 -13.25 13.79
CA ALA A 85 4.43 -14.38 13.26
C ALA A 85 5.09 -15.03 12.03
N GLN A 86 5.91 -14.30 11.27
CA GLN A 86 6.70 -14.84 10.15
C GLN A 86 7.85 -15.75 10.62
N GLN A 87 8.31 -15.63 11.86
CA GLN A 87 9.48 -16.39 12.33
C GLN A 87 9.22 -17.90 12.34
N GLY A 88 10.10 -18.65 11.68
CA GLY A 88 10.00 -20.10 11.58
C GLY A 88 8.94 -20.63 10.60
N LYS A 89 8.30 -19.74 9.82
CA LYS A 89 7.38 -20.12 8.73
C LYS A 89 8.14 -20.41 7.44
N SER A 90 7.49 -21.16 6.54
CA SER A 90 7.92 -21.26 5.15
C SER A 90 7.86 -19.88 4.47
N GLU A 91 8.60 -19.68 3.38
CA GLU A 91 8.54 -18.43 2.61
C GLU A 91 7.10 -18.13 2.14
N ALA A 92 6.39 -19.13 1.62
CA ALA A 92 5.01 -18.98 1.18
C ALA A 92 4.07 -18.56 2.33
N ASP A 93 4.21 -19.15 3.52
CA ASP A 93 3.39 -18.77 4.67
C ASP A 93 3.76 -17.40 5.25
N ALA A 94 5.04 -17.02 5.16
CA ALA A 94 5.49 -15.69 5.53
C ALA A 94 4.96 -14.63 4.55
N ASN A 95 4.90 -14.96 3.26
CA ASN A 95 4.36 -14.11 2.20
C ASN A 95 2.87 -13.83 2.40
N LYS A 96 2.06 -14.82 2.79
CA LYS A 96 0.65 -14.61 3.14
C LYS A 96 0.47 -13.55 4.25
N LEU A 97 1.35 -13.54 5.25
CA LEU A 97 1.32 -12.53 6.32
C LEU A 97 1.73 -11.14 5.81
N SER A 98 2.66 -11.06 4.86
CA SER A 98 3.00 -9.81 4.18
C SER A 98 1.78 -9.28 3.41
N VAL A 99 1.12 -10.14 2.61
CA VAL A 99 -0.09 -9.79 1.86
C VAL A 99 -1.18 -9.23 2.79
N ALA A 100 -1.43 -9.87 3.94
CA ALA A 100 -2.40 -9.34 4.90
C ALA A 100 -2.04 -7.96 5.45
N LEU A 101 -0.74 -7.69 5.68
CA LEU A 101 -0.28 -6.36 6.08
C LEU A 101 -0.53 -5.32 4.98
N GLU A 102 -0.23 -5.64 3.73
CA GLU A 102 -0.42 -4.76 2.57
C GLU A 102 -1.91 -4.44 2.34
N LEU A 103 -2.78 -5.46 2.40
CA LEU A 103 -4.23 -5.28 2.27
C LEU A 103 -4.82 -4.42 3.40
N GLN A 104 -4.21 -4.43 4.60
CA GLN A 104 -4.66 -3.58 5.69
C GLN A 104 -4.27 -2.12 5.47
N ALA A 105 -3.14 -1.86 4.80
CA ALA A 105 -2.78 -0.52 4.38
C ALA A 105 -3.75 0.02 3.33
N ASP A 106 -4.20 -0.81 2.38
CA ASP A 106 -5.28 -0.46 1.44
C ASP A 106 -6.60 -0.14 2.15
N PHE A 107 -6.97 -0.94 3.15
CA PHE A 107 -8.14 -0.66 3.98
C PHE A 107 -8.02 0.69 4.70
N TYR A 108 -6.86 1.01 5.27
CA TYR A 108 -6.63 2.31 5.91
C TYR A 108 -6.68 3.48 4.92
N ALA A 109 -6.17 3.30 3.70
CA ALA A 109 -6.32 4.29 2.63
C ALA A 109 -7.80 4.52 2.28
N GLY A 110 -8.61 3.46 2.23
CA GLY A 110 -10.05 3.56 2.04
C GLY A 110 -10.76 4.30 3.18
N VAL A 111 -10.43 3.99 4.43
CA VAL A 111 -10.96 4.71 5.60
C VAL A 111 -10.60 6.19 5.51
N TRP A 112 -9.35 6.52 5.19
CA TRP A 112 -8.94 7.92 4.99
C TRP A 112 -9.77 8.61 3.89
N ALA A 113 -9.96 7.96 2.74
CA ALA A 113 -10.79 8.49 1.66
C ALA A 113 -12.24 8.73 2.11
N LYS A 114 -12.80 7.88 2.97
CA LYS A 114 -14.14 8.08 3.55
C LYS A 114 -14.23 9.36 4.37
N TYR A 115 -13.25 9.62 5.23
CA TYR A 115 -13.23 10.85 6.02
C TYR A 115 -12.97 12.10 5.18
N ASN A 116 -12.36 11.95 4.01
CA ASN A 116 -12.12 13.04 3.07
C ASN A 116 -13.11 13.10 1.90
N GLN A 117 -14.22 12.34 1.94
CA GLN A 117 -15.17 12.20 0.82
C GLN A 117 -15.74 13.53 0.29
N GLU A 118 -15.77 14.58 1.13
CA GLU A 118 -16.25 15.92 0.73
C GLU A 118 -15.25 16.68 -0.15
N ASN A 119 -13.98 16.26 -0.16
CA ASN A 119 -12.91 16.82 -0.97
C ASN A 119 -12.57 15.91 -2.17
N LEU A 120 -13.40 14.90 -2.44
CA LEU A 120 -13.21 14.01 -3.59
C LEU A 120 -14.03 14.49 -4.77
N ASP A 121 -13.39 14.52 -5.93
CA ASP A 121 -14.04 14.79 -7.19
C ASP A 121 -14.71 13.52 -7.75
N ILE A 122 -15.62 13.74 -8.70
CA ILE A 122 -16.27 12.64 -9.42
C ILE A 122 -15.19 11.90 -10.22
N GLY A 123 -14.95 10.63 -9.87
CA GLY A 123 -13.97 9.78 -10.53
C GLY A 123 -12.77 9.42 -9.66
N ASP A 124 -12.51 10.15 -8.57
CA ASP A 124 -11.36 9.92 -7.68
C ASP A 124 -11.32 8.48 -7.14
N ILE A 125 -12.48 7.95 -6.73
CA ILE A 125 -12.56 6.56 -6.27
C ILE A 125 -12.21 5.58 -7.39
N ASP A 126 -12.62 5.85 -8.64
CA ASP A 126 -12.25 5.01 -9.77
C ASP A 126 -10.74 5.10 -10.07
N GLU A 127 -10.12 6.27 -9.88
CA GLU A 127 -8.68 6.45 -9.98
C GLU A 127 -7.91 5.66 -8.92
N ALA A 128 -8.35 5.71 -7.66
CA ALA A 128 -7.76 4.91 -6.59
C ALA A 128 -7.91 3.40 -6.87
N LEU A 129 -9.06 2.96 -7.38
CA LEU A 129 -9.25 1.57 -7.76
C LEU A 129 -8.37 1.15 -8.94
N SER A 130 -8.15 2.05 -9.91
CA SER A 130 -7.23 1.82 -11.02
C SER A 130 -5.78 1.70 -10.53
N ALA A 131 -5.35 2.61 -9.65
CA ALA A 131 -4.03 2.55 -9.02
C ALA A 131 -3.87 1.26 -8.18
N ALA A 132 -4.90 0.89 -7.40
CA ALA A 132 -4.87 -0.33 -6.60
C ALA A 132 -4.76 -1.60 -7.46
N GLN A 133 -5.42 -1.61 -8.61
CA GLN A 133 -5.29 -2.67 -9.62
C GLN A 133 -3.89 -2.73 -10.21
N ALA A 134 -3.31 -1.57 -10.51
CA ALA A 134 -2.06 -1.47 -11.22
C ALA A 134 -0.87 -2.05 -10.44
N VAL A 135 -0.94 -1.99 -9.12
CA VAL A 135 0.15 -2.43 -8.22
C VAL A 135 -0.14 -3.76 -7.52
N GLY A 136 -1.21 -4.48 -7.90
CA GLY A 136 -1.42 -5.86 -7.48
C GLY A 136 -0.37 -6.81 -8.07
N ASP A 137 0.08 -7.81 -7.31
CA ASP A 137 1.17 -8.70 -7.72
C ASP A 137 0.83 -9.46 -9.01
N ASP A 138 -0.43 -9.84 -9.21
CA ASP A 138 -0.92 -10.49 -10.43
C ASP A 138 -0.81 -9.58 -11.66
N ALA A 139 -1.11 -8.29 -11.51
CA ALA A 139 -0.97 -7.31 -12.58
C ALA A 139 0.49 -7.04 -12.92
N ILE A 140 1.34 -6.86 -11.89
CA ILE A 140 2.78 -6.62 -12.05
C ILE A 140 3.43 -7.84 -12.71
N GLN A 141 3.24 -9.04 -12.17
CA GLN A 141 3.84 -10.26 -12.70
C GLN A 141 3.37 -10.53 -14.13
N LYS A 142 2.07 -10.38 -14.43
CA LYS A 142 1.58 -10.56 -15.80
C LYS A 142 2.23 -9.60 -16.80
N ARG A 143 2.50 -8.35 -16.40
CA ARG A 143 3.21 -7.36 -17.24
C ARG A 143 4.70 -7.66 -17.39
N MET A 144 5.36 -8.10 -16.32
CA MET A 144 6.81 -8.31 -16.28
C MET A 144 7.25 -9.64 -16.90
N GLN A 145 6.49 -10.72 -16.67
CA GLN A 145 6.89 -12.09 -17.02
C GLN A 145 5.81 -12.89 -17.77
N GLY A 146 4.60 -12.36 -17.95
CA GLY A 146 3.53 -12.99 -18.74
C GLY A 146 2.72 -14.09 -18.04
N HIS A 147 3.11 -14.50 -16.83
CA HIS A 147 2.44 -15.50 -16.00
C HIS A 147 2.45 -15.10 -14.52
N VAL A 148 1.57 -15.72 -13.73
CA VAL A 148 1.34 -15.40 -12.31
C VAL A 148 1.78 -16.59 -11.44
N VAL A 149 2.54 -16.30 -10.38
CA VAL A 149 3.00 -17.24 -9.36
C VAL A 149 2.46 -16.76 -8.00
N PRO A 150 1.33 -17.30 -7.53
CA PRO A 150 0.68 -16.82 -6.31
C PRO A 150 1.54 -16.94 -5.04
N GLU A 151 2.40 -17.96 -4.95
CA GLU A 151 3.23 -18.21 -3.76
C GLU A 151 4.29 -17.12 -3.52
N SER A 152 4.63 -16.31 -4.54
CA SER A 152 5.59 -15.21 -4.43
C SER A 152 4.95 -13.85 -4.16
N PHE A 153 3.63 -13.80 -3.95
CA PHE A 153 2.92 -12.56 -3.68
C PHE A 153 3.32 -11.97 -2.33
N THR A 154 3.54 -10.66 -2.29
CA THR A 154 3.81 -9.91 -1.08
C THR A 154 2.83 -8.76 -0.86
N HIS A 155 2.13 -8.31 -1.91
CA HIS A 155 1.20 -7.18 -1.91
C HIS A 155 -0.25 -7.58 -2.17
N GLY A 156 -0.48 -8.82 -2.60
CA GLY A 156 -1.81 -9.38 -2.84
C GLY A 156 -2.30 -9.15 -4.27
N THR A 157 -3.46 -9.73 -4.60
CA THR A 157 -4.04 -9.57 -5.94
C THR A 157 -4.68 -8.21 -6.13
N SER A 158 -4.75 -7.78 -7.37
CA SER A 158 -5.50 -6.60 -7.81
C SER A 158 -6.94 -6.58 -7.28
N GLU A 159 -7.59 -7.75 -7.21
CA GLU A 159 -8.94 -7.89 -6.67
C GLU A 159 -8.99 -7.67 -5.15
N GLN A 160 -8.08 -8.30 -4.40
CA GLN A 160 -8.00 -8.14 -2.94
C GLN A 160 -7.74 -6.69 -2.55
N ARG A 161 -6.81 -6.02 -3.23
CA ARG A 161 -6.45 -4.61 -2.95
C ARG A 161 -7.64 -3.68 -3.15
N LYS A 162 -8.37 -3.83 -4.27
CA LYS A 162 -9.62 -3.09 -4.51
C LYS A 162 -10.69 -3.38 -3.46
N TYR A 163 -10.88 -4.65 -3.11
CA TYR A 163 -11.86 -5.07 -2.12
C TYR A 163 -11.60 -4.39 -0.77
N TRP A 164 -10.36 -4.47 -0.27
CA TRP A 164 -10.01 -3.93 1.04
C TRP A 164 -10.05 -2.41 1.07
N PHE A 165 -9.61 -1.72 0.01
CA PHE A 165 -9.83 -0.29 -0.15
C PHE A 165 -11.31 0.08 -0.08
N MET A 166 -12.17 -0.58 -0.87
CA MET A 166 -13.61 -0.27 -0.88
C MET A 166 -14.30 -0.60 0.43
N LYS A 167 -13.88 -1.65 1.14
CA LYS A 167 -14.38 -1.97 2.48
C LYS A 167 -14.04 -0.86 3.47
N GLY A 168 -12.81 -0.33 3.43
CA GLY A 168 -12.40 0.83 4.22
C GLY A 168 -13.24 2.07 3.89
N TYR A 169 -13.37 2.37 2.59
CA TYR A 169 -14.15 3.50 2.11
C TYR A 169 -15.63 3.42 2.48
N THR A 170 -16.24 2.24 2.38
CA THR A 170 -17.65 2.05 2.68
C THR A 170 -17.93 2.14 4.18
N THR A 171 -17.06 1.53 5.00
CA THR A 171 -17.31 1.41 6.45
C THR A 171 -16.88 2.64 7.23
N GLY A 172 -15.73 3.25 6.90
CA GLY A 172 -15.13 4.33 7.68
C GLY A 172 -14.73 3.95 9.11
N ASP A 173 -14.77 2.67 9.48
CA ASP A 173 -14.44 2.17 10.82
C ASP A 173 -13.15 1.37 10.77
N ILE A 174 -12.09 1.93 11.34
CA ILE A 174 -10.75 1.33 11.35
C ILE A 174 -10.72 -0.09 11.95
N ARG A 175 -11.70 -0.45 12.79
CA ARG A 175 -11.78 -1.77 13.44
C ARG A 175 -12.25 -2.89 12.51
N GLN A 176 -12.76 -2.57 11.32
CA GLN A 176 -13.22 -3.57 10.34
C GLN A 176 -12.10 -4.05 9.39
N GLY A 177 -10.86 -3.61 9.63
CA GLY A 177 -9.66 -3.91 8.84
C GLY A 177 -8.89 -5.18 9.24
N ASP A 178 -9.59 -6.24 9.65
CA ASP A 178 -8.94 -7.49 10.09
C ASP A 178 -8.60 -8.41 8.91
N THR A 179 -7.59 -8.03 8.15
CA THR A 179 -7.07 -8.80 7.00
C THR A 179 -6.35 -10.08 7.39
N PHE A 180 -5.80 -10.13 8.61
CA PHE A 180 -5.08 -11.30 9.10
C PHE A 180 -6.03 -12.47 9.39
N SER A 181 -7.32 -12.20 9.59
CA SER A 181 -8.35 -13.24 9.70
C SER A 181 -8.62 -14.00 8.39
N GLU A 182 -8.17 -13.46 7.25
CA GLU A 182 -8.28 -14.08 5.92
C GLU A 182 -7.01 -14.86 5.51
N VAL A 183 -6.00 -14.94 6.40
CA VAL A 183 -4.78 -15.73 6.17
C VAL A 183 -5.01 -17.17 6.63
N ASP A 184 -5.22 -18.07 5.66
CA ASP A 184 -5.27 -19.54 5.87
C ASP A 184 -3.89 -20.13 6.22
#